data_AF-C4TNT9-F1
#
_entry.id   AF-C4TNT9-F1
#
_cell.length_a   1.000
_cell.length_b   1.000
_cell.length_c   1.000
_cell.angle_alpha   90.00
_cell.angle_beta   90.00
_cell.angle_gamma   90.00
#
_symmetry.space_group_name_H-M   'P 1'
#
loop_
_entity.id
_entity.type
_entity.pdbx_description
1 polymer ?
#
loop_
_entity_poly.entity_id
_entity_poly.type
_entity_poly.pdbx_seq_one_letter_code
_entity_poly.pdbx_strand_id
1 'polypeptide(L)' 'YVIFTLSQSLMLAVGAAYYLTFTGVPGTATYYALIMTVYTWVAKGAWFSLGYPYSFIVVPMWIPSAILMDLA' A
#
# COMPACT_ATOMS: atom_id res chain seq x y z
N TYR A 1 -23.22 -8.64 2.02
CA TYR A 1 -22.11 -8.82 2.98
C TYR A 1 -20.96 -9.61 2.37
N VAL A 2 -21.17 -10.88 1.95
CA VAL A 2 -20.19 -11.74 1.23
C VAL A 2 -19.49 -11.04 0.04
N ILE A 3 -20.22 -10.24 -0.74
CA ILE A 3 -19.68 -9.55 -1.93
C ILE A 3 -18.77 -8.34 -1.59
N PHE A 4 -19.06 -7.60 -0.51
CA PHE A 4 -18.24 -6.42 -0.17
C PHE A 4 -16.88 -6.83 0.43
N THR A 5 -16.86 -7.94 1.16
CA THR A 5 -15.62 -8.56 1.64
C THR A 5 -14.79 -9.21 0.53
N LEU A 6 -15.44 -9.63 -0.57
CA LEU A 6 -14.76 -10.12 -1.79
C LEU A 6 -14.02 -8.98 -2.53
N SER A 7 -14.54 -7.75 -2.55
CA SER A 7 -13.84 -6.58 -3.11
C SER A 7 -12.57 -6.21 -2.33
N GLN A 8 -12.62 -6.32 -1.01
CA GLN A 8 -11.51 -6.00 -0.12
C GLN A 8 -10.33 -6.97 -0.29
N SER A 9 -10.62 -8.26 -0.49
CA SER A 9 -9.59 -9.28 -0.70
C SER A 9 -9.04 -9.28 -2.12
N LEU A 10 -9.83 -8.89 -3.12
CA LEU A 10 -9.40 -8.88 -4.51
C LEU A 10 -8.42 -7.74 -4.84
N MET A 11 -8.52 -6.58 -4.18
CA MET A 11 -7.54 -5.50 -4.39
C MET A 11 -6.18 -5.81 -3.75
N LEU A 12 -6.16 -6.49 -2.59
CA LEU A 12 -4.94 -7.05 -2.01
C LEU A 12 -4.28 -8.06 -2.96
N ALA A 13 -5.07 -8.83 -3.72
CA ALA A 13 -4.61 -9.77 -4.75
C ALA A 13 -4.09 -9.09 -6.04
N VAL A 14 -4.55 -7.90 -6.42
CA VAL A 14 -4.01 -7.13 -7.56
C VAL A 14 -2.70 -6.42 -7.19
N GLY A 15 -2.55 -5.97 -5.95
CA GLY A 15 -1.31 -5.38 -5.46
C GLY A 15 -0.16 -6.40 -5.45
N ALA A 16 -0.41 -7.58 -4.88
CA ALA A 16 0.50 -8.74 -4.91
C ALA A 16 0.90 -9.21 -6.32
N ALA A 17 0.24 -8.73 -7.37
CA ALA A 17 0.49 -9.12 -8.76
C ALA A 17 1.26 -8.05 -9.58
N TYR A 18 1.32 -6.77 -9.18
CA TYR A 18 2.27 -5.80 -9.78
C TYR A 18 3.68 -5.94 -9.18
N TYR A 19 3.78 -6.58 -8.00
CA TYR A 19 4.99 -7.22 -7.48
C TYR A 19 5.66 -8.19 -8.47
N LEU A 20 4.93 -8.61 -9.53
CA LEU A 20 5.35 -9.64 -10.47
C LEU A 20 6.11 -9.11 -11.70
N THR A 21 5.96 -7.87 -12.18
CA THR A 21 6.05 -7.69 -13.66
C THR A 21 7.13 -6.82 -14.27
N PHE A 22 7.89 -6.00 -13.52
CA PHE A 22 8.99 -5.22 -14.12
C PHE A 22 10.38 -5.39 -13.49
N THR A 23 10.54 -5.90 -12.25
CA THR A 23 11.86 -5.92 -11.56
C THR A 23 12.30 -7.22 -10.88
N GLY A 24 11.42 -8.17 -10.60
CA GLY A 24 11.83 -9.54 -10.25
C GLY A 24 11.88 -9.91 -8.76
N VAL A 25 12.41 -9.12 -7.82
CA VAL A 25 12.24 -9.38 -6.37
C VAL A 25 12.40 -8.09 -5.55
N PRO A 26 11.35 -7.57 -4.90
CA PRO A 26 11.51 -6.59 -3.83
C PRO A 26 11.99 -7.30 -2.57
N GLY A 27 13.03 -6.78 -1.91
CA GLY A 27 13.46 -7.33 -0.63
C GLY A 27 12.42 -7.07 0.46
N THR A 28 12.71 -7.60 1.66
CA THR A 28 11.77 -7.57 2.80
C THR A 28 11.34 -6.14 3.14
N ALA A 29 12.25 -5.18 3.15
CA ALA A 29 11.92 -3.80 3.52
C ALA A 29 11.00 -3.17 2.48
N THR A 30 11.27 -3.35 1.19
CA THR A 30 10.46 -2.81 0.09
C THR A 30 9.06 -3.41 0.10
N TYR A 31 8.93 -4.69 0.46
CA TYR A 31 7.64 -5.36 0.57
C TYR A 31 6.74 -4.72 1.64
N TYR A 32 7.27 -4.56 2.85
CA TYR A 32 6.54 -3.94 3.95
C TYR A 32 6.26 -2.45 3.68
N ALA A 33 7.20 -1.71 3.09
CA ALA A 33 7.00 -0.30 2.73
C ALA A 33 5.85 -0.09 1.75
N LEU A 34 5.67 -0.99 0.79
CA LEU A 34 4.58 -0.90 -0.18
C LEU A 34 3.23 -1.25 0.48
N ILE A 35 3.16 -2.28 1.33
CA ILE A 35 1.96 -2.60 2.09
C ILE A 35 1.53 -1.40 2.95
N MET A 36 2.47 -0.80 3.67
CA MET A 36 2.19 0.37 4.51
C MET A 36 1.73 1.57 3.68
N THR A 37 2.29 1.76 2.48
CA THR A 37 1.85 2.79 1.54
C THR A 37 0.40 2.56 1.12
N VAL A 38 0.03 1.34 0.72
CA VAL A 38 -1.35 1.01 0.32
C VAL A 38 -2.32 1.20 1.48
N TYR A 39 -2.00 0.70 2.67
CA TYR A 39 -2.87 0.86 3.84
C TYR A 39 -3.07 2.33 4.24
N THR A 40 -2.01 3.14 4.22
CA THR A 40 -2.12 4.57 4.53
C THR A 40 -2.95 5.32 3.51
N TRP A 41 -2.85 4.96 2.22
CA TRP A 41 -3.73 5.51 1.18
C TRP A 41 -5.20 5.13 1.37
N VAL A 42 -5.48 3.85 1.66
CA VAL A 42 -6.85 3.39 1.91
C VAL A 42 -7.43 4.07 3.15
N ALA A 43 -6.65 4.17 4.23
CA ALA A 43 -7.05 4.89 5.43
C ALA A 43 -7.32 6.37 5.15
N LYS A 44 -6.47 7.03 4.36
CA LYS A 44 -6.68 8.42 3.94
C LYS A 44 -7.94 8.59 3.09
N GLY A 45 -8.20 7.68 2.16
CA GLY A 45 -9.40 7.67 1.34
C GLY A 45 -10.67 7.50 2.17
N ALA A 46 -10.67 6.57 3.12
CA ALA A 46 -11.77 6.38 4.07
C ALA A 46 -11.98 7.62 4.95
N TRP A 47 -10.90 8.19 5.48
CA TRP A 47 -10.93 9.39 6.33
C TRP A 47 -11.52 10.61 5.61
N PHE A 48 -11.09 10.85 4.38
CA PHE A 48 -11.64 11.92 3.55
C PHE A 48 -13.12 11.67 3.20
N SER A 49 -13.50 10.41 2.93
CA SER A 49 -14.89 10.03 2.64
C SER A 49 -15.83 10.26 3.83
N LEU A 50 -15.30 10.36 5.05
CA LEU A 50 -16.05 10.71 6.27
C LEU A 50 -16.17 12.23 6.50
N GLY A 51 -15.62 13.07 5.61
CA GLY A 51 -15.71 14.54 5.69
C GLY A 51 -14.61 15.21 6.52
N TYR A 52 -13.59 14.47 6.95
CA TYR A 52 -12.49 15.02 7.73
C TYR A 52 -11.39 15.68 6.87
N PRO A 53 -10.61 16.62 7.42
CA PRO A 53 -9.59 17.35 6.66
C PRO A 53 -8.54 16.41 6.03
N TYR A 54 -8.31 16.58 4.71
CA TYR A 54 -7.36 15.78 3.93
C TYR A 54 -5.91 15.86 4.44
N SER A 55 -5.53 17.01 5.02
CA SER A 55 -4.19 17.27 5.54
C SER A 55 -3.86 16.49 6.82
N PHE A 56 -4.85 15.90 7.48
CA PHE A 56 -4.66 15.19 8.74
C PHE A 56 -3.88 13.88 8.58
N ILE A 57 -4.16 13.11 7.52
CA ILE A 57 -3.42 11.88 7.22
C ILE A 57 -2.35 12.17 6.16
N VAL A 58 -1.09 12.15 6.58
CA VAL A 58 0.06 12.30 5.67
C VAL A 58 0.45 10.92 5.16
N VAL A 59 0.59 10.79 3.84
CA VAL A 59 1.14 9.58 3.23
C VAL A 59 2.66 9.75 3.13
N PRO A 60 3.45 8.94 3.83
CA PRO A 60 4.89 9.11 3.87
C PRO A 60 5.56 8.28 2.75
N MET A 61 6.75 8.71 2.31
CA MET A 61 7.44 8.16 1.14
C MET A 61 8.55 7.20 1.55
N TRP A 62 8.18 5.95 1.85
CA TRP A 62 9.09 4.94 2.41
C TRP A 62 9.81 4.06 1.37
N ILE A 63 9.24 3.93 0.17
CA ILE A 63 9.70 2.98 -0.85
C ILE A 63 11.17 3.21 -1.26
N PRO A 64 11.67 4.44 -1.49
CA PRO A 64 13.08 4.66 -1.84
C PRO A 64 14.05 4.21 -0.75
N SER A 65 13.75 4.52 0.51
CA SER A 65 14.57 4.11 1.66
C SER A 65 14.56 2.61 1.87
N ALA A 66 13.41 1.97 1.62
CA ALA A 66 13.25 0.53 1.72
C ALA A 66 14.02 -0.23 0.64
N ILE A 67 14.09 0.31 -0.58
CA ILE A 67 14.93 -0.23 -1.66
C ILE A 67 16.41 -0.16 -1.27
N LEU A 68 16.85 0.95 -0.69
CA LEU A 68 18.23 1.08 -0.21
C LEU A 68 18.54 0.10 0.94
N MET A 69 17.58 -0.13 1.84
CA MET A 69 17.73 -1.08 2.94
C MET A 69 17.82 -2.53 2.46
N ASP A 70 17.15 -2.87 1.36
CA ASP A 70 17.24 -4.21 0.75
C ASP A 70 18.53 -4.42 -0.06
N LEU A 71 19.30 -3.37 -0.33
CA LEU A 71 20.58 -3.41 -1.06
C LEU A 71 21.81 -3.46 -0.14
N ALA A 72 21.63 -3.21 1.16
CA ALA A 72 22.68 -3.19 2.17
C ALA A 72 22.97 -4.60 2.71
#